data_AF-A0A7W5AM84-F1
#
_entry.id   AF-A0A7W5AM84-F1
#
_cell.length_a   1.000
_cell.length_b   1.000
_cell.length_c   1.000
_cell.angle_alpha   90.00
_cell.angle_beta   90.00
_cell.angle_gamma   90.00
#
_symmetry.space_group_name_H-M   'P 1'
#
loop_
_entity.id
_entity.type
_entity.pdbx_description
1 polymer ?
#
loop_
_entity_poly.entity_id
_entity_poly.type
_entity_poly.pdbx_seq_one_letter_code
_entity_poly.pdbx_strand_id
1 'polypeptide(L)'
;MAAALGVLLLAVGGILVVDATLFSPERTVRGYFSALADRDAEGVLNRMVEGGAGEYALLTAETLHAEGYEPPAALRVLETLDLEPPDAGYADSGYTATAGFFRRWRIMDGVEVLDVVAPGVDKALVAGREVVLDSERGAATVAAFPGTYRVGLSEHPLWVAGEPAVRVGGATTEEGDGRAVAVLDLAIKDGVESVVDEKVRAFIDGCAEAVTLSPPSCPLSAYHWMEVRDVQWRIIEYPEYRLVSNDGRLLVVTGTAGRAEVAGTEVSNWSGTTAPYREEVTFSADGTVSAPGGEVTYTPA
;
A
#
# COMPACT_ATOMS: atom_id res chain seq x y z
N MET A 1 -19.52 -18.11 -68.02
CA MET A 1 -20.06 -17.16 -67.00
C MET A 1 -20.51 -17.86 -65.72
N ALA A 2 -21.22 -19.00 -65.76
CA ALA A 2 -21.67 -19.71 -64.55
C ALA A 2 -20.53 -20.23 -63.63
N ALA A 3 -19.43 -20.73 -64.19
CA ALA A 3 -18.30 -21.24 -63.41
C ALA A 3 -17.54 -20.13 -62.64
N ALA A 4 -17.45 -18.92 -63.20
CA ALA A 4 -16.79 -17.78 -62.54
C ALA A 4 -17.61 -17.22 -61.37
N LEU A 5 -18.94 -17.25 -61.49
CA LEU A 5 -19.86 -16.86 -60.41
C LEU A 5 -19.85 -17.85 -59.23
N GLY A 6 -19.74 -19.16 -59.51
CA GLY A 6 -19.64 -20.18 -58.47
C GLY A 6 -18.34 -20.10 -57.65
N VAL A 7 -17.20 -19.80 -58.30
CA VAL A 7 -15.92 -19.60 -57.62
C VAL A 7 -15.91 -18.31 -56.78
N LEU A 8 -16.54 -17.24 -57.25
CA LEU A 8 -16.66 -15.99 -56.50
C LEU A 8 -17.56 -16.14 -55.26
N LEU A 9 -18.69 -16.85 -55.38
CA LEU A 9 -19.59 -17.11 -54.25
C LEU A 9 -18.96 -18.06 -53.20
N LEU A 10 -18.18 -19.05 -53.63
CA LEU A 10 -17.40 -19.90 -52.71
C LEU A 10 -16.26 -19.14 -52.05
N ALA A 11 -15.61 -18.22 -52.75
CA ALA A 11 -14.57 -17.36 -52.18
C ALA A 11 -15.15 -16.35 -51.18
N VAL A 12 -16.26 -15.67 -51.51
CA VAL A 12 -16.95 -14.74 -50.61
C VAL A 12 -17.56 -15.48 -49.41
N GLY A 13 -18.22 -16.63 -49.64
CA GLY A 13 -18.74 -17.48 -48.56
C GLY A 13 -17.63 -18.03 -47.68
N GLY A 14 -16.50 -18.43 -48.27
CA GLY A 14 -15.30 -18.84 -47.55
C GLY A 14 -14.69 -17.72 -46.71
N ILE A 15 -14.62 -16.49 -47.26
CA ILE A 15 -14.15 -15.29 -46.55
C ILE A 15 -15.08 -14.94 -45.38
N LEU A 16 -16.40 -15.01 -45.56
CA LEU A 16 -17.37 -14.73 -44.50
C LEU A 16 -17.35 -15.80 -43.40
N VAL A 17 -17.18 -17.08 -43.76
CA VAL A 17 -17.00 -18.15 -42.78
C VAL A 17 -15.66 -18.03 -42.06
N VAL A 18 -14.58 -17.66 -42.76
CA VAL A 18 -13.26 -17.37 -42.16
C VAL A 18 -13.35 -16.16 -41.23
N ASP A 19 -14.04 -15.09 -41.60
CA ASP A 19 -14.25 -13.91 -40.76
C ASP A 19 -15.08 -14.28 -39.51
N ALA A 20 -16.20 -14.99 -39.68
CA ALA A 20 -17.07 -15.42 -38.58
C ALA A 20 -16.45 -16.51 -37.69
N THR A 21 -15.53 -17.34 -38.20
CA THR A 21 -14.92 -18.42 -37.41
C THR A 21 -13.57 -18.00 -36.86
N LEU A 22 -12.68 -17.44 -37.67
CA LEU A 22 -11.30 -17.08 -37.33
C LEU A 22 -11.16 -15.68 -36.71
N PHE A 23 -12.13 -14.80 -36.93
CA PHE A 23 -12.13 -13.42 -36.45
C PHE A 23 -13.42 -13.09 -35.68
N SER A 24 -13.89 -14.02 -34.84
CA SER A 24 -15.07 -13.82 -33.98
C SER A 24 -14.72 -13.17 -32.63
N PRO A 25 -15.65 -12.41 -32.00
CA PRO A 25 -15.48 -11.87 -30.65
C PRO A 25 -15.14 -12.94 -29.62
N GLU A 26 -15.82 -14.09 -29.66
CA GLU A 26 -15.63 -15.17 -28.70
C GLU A 26 -14.22 -15.75 -28.79
N ARG A 27 -13.64 -15.80 -29.99
CA ARG A 27 -12.26 -16.23 -30.16
C ARG A 27 -11.27 -15.23 -29.62
N THR A 28 -11.51 -13.93 -29.79
CA THR A 28 -10.66 -12.89 -29.19
C THR A 28 -10.69 -12.99 -27.66
N VAL A 29 -11.87 -13.13 -27.05
CA VAL A 29 -12.02 -13.32 -25.60
C VAL A 29 -11.35 -14.61 -25.12
N ARG A 30 -11.59 -15.75 -25.78
CA ARG A 30 -10.90 -17.01 -25.44
C ARG A 30 -9.38 -16.90 -25.59
N GLY A 31 -8.92 -16.25 -26.64
CA GLY A 31 -7.49 -16.04 -26.89
C GLY A 31 -6.83 -15.14 -25.84
N TYR A 32 -7.56 -14.14 -25.35
CA TYR A 32 -7.12 -13.28 -24.26
C TYR A 32 -6.94 -14.07 -22.96
N PHE A 33 -7.96 -14.83 -22.55
CA PHE A 33 -7.86 -15.64 -21.34
C PHE A 33 -6.92 -16.84 -21.46
N SER A 34 -6.74 -17.39 -22.66
CA SER A 34 -5.67 -18.37 -22.94
C SER A 34 -4.31 -17.74 -22.71
N ALA A 35 -4.07 -16.52 -23.23
CA ALA A 35 -2.80 -15.83 -23.02
C ALA A 35 -2.54 -15.56 -21.52
N LEU A 36 -3.56 -15.23 -20.72
CA LEU A 36 -3.44 -15.15 -19.26
C LEU A 36 -3.07 -16.51 -18.63
N ALA A 37 -3.76 -17.58 -19.03
CA ALA A 37 -3.48 -18.93 -18.54
C ALA A 37 -2.06 -19.40 -18.91
N ASP A 38 -1.59 -19.04 -20.11
CA ASP A 38 -0.26 -19.31 -20.65
C ASP A 38 0.81 -18.34 -20.11
N ARG A 39 0.40 -17.34 -19.31
CA ARG A 39 1.24 -16.28 -18.73
C ARG A 39 1.96 -15.41 -19.78
N ASP A 40 1.36 -15.28 -20.97
CA ASP A 40 1.85 -14.52 -22.12
C ASP A 40 1.30 -13.07 -22.12
N ALA A 41 1.99 -12.16 -21.42
CA ALA A 41 1.56 -10.77 -21.28
C ALA A 41 1.49 -10.03 -22.63
N GLU A 42 2.44 -10.26 -23.54
CA GLU A 42 2.39 -9.68 -24.89
C GLU A 42 1.19 -10.20 -25.67
N GLY A 43 0.88 -11.49 -25.53
CA GLY A 43 -0.33 -12.10 -26.08
C GLY A 43 -1.60 -11.42 -25.57
N VAL A 44 -1.68 -11.09 -24.29
CA VAL A 44 -2.81 -10.37 -23.69
C VAL A 44 -2.92 -8.96 -24.29
N LEU A 45 -1.84 -8.18 -24.22
CA LEU A 45 -1.80 -6.78 -24.68
C LEU A 45 -2.09 -6.65 -26.19
N ASN A 46 -1.58 -7.56 -27.02
CA ASN A 46 -1.82 -7.58 -28.47
C ASN A 46 -3.29 -7.85 -28.86
N ARG A 47 -4.13 -8.24 -27.90
CA ARG A 47 -5.57 -8.47 -28.08
C ARG A 47 -6.41 -7.32 -27.54
N MET A 48 -5.79 -6.32 -26.93
CA MET A 48 -6.45 -5.13 -26.43
C MET A 48 -6.34 -3.96 -27.41
N VAL A 49 -7.27 -3.01 -27.30
CA VAL A 49 -7.07 -1.67 -27.86
C VAL A 49 -6.04 -0.96 -26.99
N GLU A 50 -5.14 -0.19 -27.62
CA GLU A 50 -4.19 0.66 -26.88
C GLU A 50 -4.98 1.71 -26.10
N GLY A 51 -5.33 1.37 -24.86
CA GLY A 51 -5.88 2.27 -23.85
C GLY A 51 -4.76 2.70 -22.91
N GLY A 52 -4.67 3.99 -22.63
CA GLY A 52 -3.65 4.54 -21.75
C GLY A 52 -3.82 4.00 -20.33
N ALA A 53 -3.09 2.95 -19.98
CA ALA A 53 -2.99 2.52 -18.59
C ALA A 53 -2.04 3.48 -17.87
N GLY A 54 -2.47 3.98 -16.72
CA GLY A 54 -1.56 4.48 -15.70
C GLY A 54 -0.55 3.38 -15.34
N GLU A 55 0.59 3.79 -14.79
CA GLU A 55 1.77 2.99 -14.44
C GLU A 55 1.64 1.46 -14.68
N TYR A 56 2.21 0.99 -15.80
CA TYR A 56 2.18 -0.40 -16.30
C TYR A 56 2.94 -1.40 -15.41
N ALA A 57 3.15 -1.11 -14.12
CA ALA A 57 4.06 -1.85 -13.24
C ALA A 57 3.71 -3.36 -13.13
N LEU A 58 2.43 -3.70 -13.28
CA LEU A 58 1.91 -5.07 -13.20
C LEU A 58 1.47 -5.65 -14.55
N LEU A 59 1.53 -4.87 -15.65
CA LEU A 59 1.15 -5.31 -17.00
C LEU A 59 2.33 -5.95 -17.74
N THR A 60 2.98 -6.93 -17.09
CA THR A 60 4.24 -7.53 -17.55
C THR A 60 4.24 -9.04 -17.45
N ALA A 61 5.08 -9.69 -18.27
CA ALA A 61 5.27 -11.15 -18.21
C ALA A 61 5.82 -11.58 -16.84
N GLU A 62 6.73 -10.80 -16.23
CA GLU A 62 7.23 -11.09 -14.89
C GLU A 62 6.10 -11.19 -13.86
N THR A 63 5.12 -10.29 -13.91
CA THR A 63 3.96 -10.34 -13.01
C THR A 63 3.14 -11.60 -13.24
N LEU A 64 2.86 -11.94 -14.51
CA LEU A 64 2.13 -13.14 -14.85
C LEU A 64 2.89 -14.42 -14.48
N HIS A 65 4.21 -14.41 -14.38
CA HIS A 65 5.02 -15.56 -13.95
C HIS A 65 5.29 -15.62 -12.45
N ALA A 66 4.93 -14.58 -11.70
CA ALA A 66 5.15 -14.55 -10.26
C ALA A 66 4.29 -15.60 -9.52
N GLU A 67 4.85 -16.17 -8.45
CA GLU A 67 4.14 -17.15 -7.61
C GLU A 67 2.90 -16.56 -6.93
N GLY A 68 2.90 -15.24 -6.69
CA GLY A 68 1.76 -14.51 -6.12
C GLY A 68 0.66 -14.17 -7.14
N TYR A 69 0.75 -14.62 -8.39
CA TYR A 69 -0.29 -14.45 -9.41
C TYR A 69 -0.88 -15.79 -9.85
N GLU A 70 -2.21 -15.85 -9.80
CA GLU A 70 -3.00 -16.97 -10.29
C GLU A 70 -3.95 -16.50 -11.42
N PRO A 71 -3.86 -17.08 -12.63
CA PRO A 71 -4.74 -16.70 -13.74
C PRO A 71 -6.18 -17.10 -13.47
N PRO A 72 -7.18 -16.38 -14.03
CA PRO A 72 -8.58 -16.74 -13.88
C PRO A 72 -8.87 -18.16 -14.35
N ALA A 73 -9.54 -18.94 -13.50
CA ALA A 73 -10.02 -20.28 -13.81
C ALA A 73 -11.54 -20.30 -13.98
N ALA A 74 -12.06 -21.28 -14.75
CA ALA A 74 -13.48 -21.55 -14.90
C ALA A 74 -14.32 -20.38 -15.48
N LEU A 75 -13.78 -19.69 -16.48
CA LEU A 75 -14.49 -18.63 -17.22
C LEU A 75 -15.79 -19.15 -17.84
N ARG A 76 -16.86 -18.38 -17.66
CA ARG A 76 -18.15 -18.60 -18.30
C ARG A 76 -18.61 -17.30 -18.91
N VAL A 77 -18.99 -17.36 -20.20
CA VAL A 77 -19.71 -16.26 -20.84
C VAL A 77 -21.13 -16.31 -20.30
N LEU A 78 -21.53 -15.27 -19.57
CA LEU A 78 -22.86 -15.18 -18.97
C LEU A 78 -23.88 -14.63 -19.97
N GLU A 79 -23.46 -13.63 -20.74
CA GLU A 79 -24.31 -12.93 -21.70
C GLU A 79 -23.48 -12.50 -22.90
N THR A 80 -24.08 -12.60 -24.08
CA THR A 80 -23.57 -11.98 -25.31
C THR A 80 -24.59 -10.94 -25.73
N LEU A 81 -24.21 -9.67 -25.70
CA LEU A 81 -25.05 -8.56 -26.12
C LEU A 81 -24.72 -8.21 -27.57
N ASP A 82 -25.67 -8.46 -28.47
CA ASP A 82 -25.62 -7.92 -29.82
C ASP A 82 -26.09 -6.46 -29.76
N LEU A 83 -25.15 -5.54 -29.62
CA LEU A 83 -25.44 -4.11 -29.72
C LEU A 83 -25.62 -3.75 -31.20
N GLU A 84 -26.78 -3.22 -31.57
CA GLU A 84 -26.96 -2.61 -32.90
C GLU A 84 -25.90 -1.50 -33.06
N PRO A 85 -25.17 -1.47 -34.18
CA PRO A 85 -24.18 -0.40 -34.41
C PRO A 85 -24.93 0.92 -34.38
N PRO A 86 -24.57 1.88 -33.50
CA PRO A 86 -25.25 3.15 -33.47
C PRO A 86 -25.08 3.84 -34.83
N ASP A 87 -26.20 4.28 -35.41
CA ASP A 87 -26.20 5.21 -36.53
C ASP A 87 -25.39 6.45 -36.10
N ALA A 88 -24.20 6.60 -36.69
CA ALA A 88 -23.22 7.64 -36.41
C ALA A 88 -22.53 7.58 -35.03
N GLY A 89 -21.33 6.99 -35.01
CA GLY A 89 -20.19 7.65 -34.37
C GLY A 89 -19.93 7.39 -32.89
N TYR A 90 -20.23 6.20 -32.36
CA TYR A 90 -19.59 5.68 -31.14
C TYR A 90 -19.59 4.15 -31.19
N ALA A 91 -18.49 3.55 -31.67
CA ALA A 91 -18.25 2.13 -31.52
C ALA A 91 -17.10 1.97 -30.52
N ASP A 92 -17.43 1.80 -29.24
CA ASP A 92 -16.44 1.62 -28.17
C ASP A 92 -16.02 0.14 -28.08
N SER A 93 -15.60 -0.38 -29.24
CA SER A 93 -14.90 -1.64 -29.44
C SER A 93 -13.97 -1.39 -30.63
N GLY A 94 -12.73 -0.94 -30.37
CA GLY A 94 -11.85 -0.42 -31.42
C GLY A 94 -11.47 -1.47 -32.47
N TYR A 95 -12.01 -1.33 -33.68
CA TYR A 95 -11.66 -2.15 -34.83
C TYR A 95 -10.35 -1.64 -35.45
N THR A 96 -9.40 -2.53 -35.72
CA THR A 96 -8.23 -2.19 -36.56
C THR A 96 -8.19 -3.12 -37.76
N ALA A 97 -8.37 -2.57 -38.96
CA ALA A 97 -8.35 -3.34 -40.20
C ALA A 97 -6.91 -3.80 -40.50
N THR A 98 -6.67 -5.11 -40.49
CA THR A 98 -5.41 -5.66 -41.01
C THR A 98 -5.72 -6.27 -42.37
N ALA A 99 -5.19 -5.66 -43.44
CA ALA A 99 -5.32 -6.10 -44.83
C ALA A 99 -6.78 -6.32 -45.32
N GLY A 100 -7.52 -5.22 -45.50
CA GLY A 100 -8.61 -5.05 -46.48
C GLY A 100 -9.92 -5.84 -46.31
N PHE A 101 -9.91 -7.02 -45.68
CA PHE A 101 -11.08 -7.92 -45.62
C PHE A 101 -11.30 -8.60 -44.26
N PHE A 102 -10.33 -8.57 -43.35
CA PHE A 102 -10.43 -9.21 -42.04
C PHE A 102 -10.54 -8.17 -40.93
N ARG A 103 -11.63 -8.23 -40.17
CA ARG A 103 -11.85 -7.34 -39.03
C ARG A 103 -11.29 -8.02 -37.79
N ARG A 104 -10.22 -7.47 -37.21
CA ARG A 104 -9.71 -8.00 -35.93
C ARG A 104 -10.46 -7.34 -34.78
N TRP A 105 -11.12 -8.16 -33.96
CA TRP A 105 -11.68 -7.73 -32.69
C TRP A 105 -10.57 -7.51 -31.68
N ARG A 106 -10.72 -6.45 -30.88
CA ARG A 106 -9.87 -6.11 -29.75
C ARG A 106 -10.72 -5.84 -28.52
N ILE A 107 -10.15 -6.08 -27.36
CA ILE A 107 -10.78 -5.84 -26.06
C ILE A 107 -10.47 -4.41 -25.63
N MET A 108 -11.49 -3.62 -25.28
CA MET A 108 -11.30 -2.25 -24.79
C MET A 108 -10.92 -2.25 -23.30
N ASP A 109 -11.76 -2.85 -22.46
CA ASP A 109 -11.58 -2.89 -21.00
C ASP A 109 -11.00 -4.24 -20.55
N GLY A 110 -9.80 -4.54 -21.04
CA GLY A 110 -9.07 -5.78 -20.70
C GLY A 110 -8.06 -5.59 -19.58
N VAL A 111 -8.01 -4.42 -18.96
CA VAL A 111 -7.13 -4.09 -17.84
C VAL A 111 -8.03 -3.50 -16.77
N GLU A 112 -7.84 -4.01 -15.57
CA GLU A 112 -8.59 -3.61 -14.39
C GLU A 112 -7.66 -2.82 -13.46
N VAL A 113 -8.25 -2.16 -12.47
CA VAL A 113 -7.50 -1.46 -11.44
C VAL A 113 -7.54 -2.24 -10.13
N LEU A 114 -6.39 -2.29 -9.47
CA LEU A 114 -6.24 -2.76 -8.10
C LEU A 114 -5.79 -1.59 -7.24
N ASP A 115 -6.61 -1.26 -6.24
CA ASP A 115 -6.25 -0.30 -5.21
C ASP A 115 -5.56 -1.05 -4.07
N VAL A 116 -4.34 -0.63 -3.75
CA VAL A 116 -3.56 -1.15 -2.62
C VAL A 116 -3.53 -0.10 -1.54
N VAL A 117 -3.95 -0.45 -0.33
CA VAL A 117 -4.06 0.46 0.82
C VAL A 117 -3.32 -0.14 2.01
N ALA A 118 -2.31 0.58 2.46
CA ALA A 118 -1.49 0.27 3.63
C ALA A 118 -1.03 1.60 4.26
N PRO A 119 -1.82 2.17 5.19
CA PRO A 119 -1.49 3.45 5.82
C PRO A 119 -0.11 3.43 6.48
N GLY A 120 0.65 4.52 6.35
CA GLY A 120 1.95 4.70 7.01
C GLY A 120 3.11 3.85 6.46
N VAL A 121 2.93 3.20 5.32
CA VAL A 121 4.00 2.54 4.57
C VAL A 121 4.05 3.08 3.14
N ASP A 122 5.25 3.12 2.55
CA ASP A 122 5.52 3.70 1.23
C ASP A 122 5.69 2.64 0.14
N LYS A 123 5.70 1.35 0.51
CA LYS A 123 5.94 0.23 -0.39
C LYS A 123 5.12 -1.00 0.00
N ALA A 124 4.52 -1.64 -1.00
CA ALA A 124 3.85 -2.93 -0.88
C ALA A 124 4.36 -3.89 -1.96
N LEU A 125 4.04 -5.17 -1.80
CA LEU A 125 4.27 -6.21 -2.79
C LEU A 125 2.94 -6.60 -3.43
N VAL A 126 2.85 -6.59 -4.76
CA VAL A 126 1.74 -7.16 -5.51
C VAL A 126 2.27 -8.26 -6.40
N ALA A 127 1.85 -9.49 -6.15
CA ALA A 127 2.43 -10.70 -6.73
C ALA A 127 3.97 -10.70 -6.63
N GLY A 128 4.51 -10.31 -5.47
CA GLY A 128 5.96 -10.24 -5.22
C GLY A 128 6.70 -9.08 -5.90
N ARG A 129 6.00 -8.16 -6.60
CA ARG A 129 6.59 -6.96 -7.18
C ARG A 129 6.36 -5.75 -6.30
N GLU A 130 7.39 -4.94 -6.12
CA GLU A 130 7.28 -3.70 -5.37
C GLU A 130 6.40 -2.68 -6.09
N VAL A 131 5.43 -2.13 -5.36
CA VAL A 131 4.58 -1.02 -5.76
C VAL A 131 4.81 0.11 -4.76
N VAL A 132 5.11 1.29 -5.28
CA VAL A 132 5.27 2.50 -4.46
C VAL A 132 3.89 3.03 -4.09
N LEU A 133 3.69 3.27 -2.81
CA LEU A 133 2.49 3.87 -2.25
C LEU A 133 2.72 5.37 -2.04
N ASP A 134 1.66 6.15 -2.23
CA ASP A 134 1.64 7.55 -1.83
C ASP A 134 1.93 7.65 -0.33
N SER A 135 3.00 8.33 0.07
CA SER A 135 3.46 8.35 1.46
C SER A 135 2.50 9.07 2.42
N GLU A 136 1.61 9.93 1.92
CA GLU A 136 0.62 10.63 2.75
C GLU A 136 -0.63 9.77 2.97
N ARG A 137 -1.07 9.06 1.94
CA ARG A 137 -2.28 8.24 1.97
C ARG A 137 -2.02 6.77 2.27
N GLY A 138 -0.78 6.31 2.13
CA GLY A 138 -0.40 4.89 2.16
C GLY A 138 -1.18 4.09 1.11
N ALA A 139 -1.33 4.62 -0.11
CA ALA A 139 -2.16 3.98 -1.13
C ALA A 139 -1.61 4.13 -2.55
N ALA A 140 -1.90 3.15 -3.40
CA ALA A 140 -1.63 3.20 -4.83
C ALA A 140 -2.75 2.54 -5.63
N THR A 141 -3.01 3.08 -6.82
CA THR A 141 -3.89 2.46 -7.81
C THR A 141 -3.02 1.95 -8.94
N VAL A 142 -3.05 0.64 -9.17
CA VAL A 142 -2.23 -0.02 -10.18
C VAL A 142 -3.07 -0.73 -11.23
N ALA A 143 -2.69 -0.59 -12.50
CA ALA A 143 -3.28 -1.32 -13.60
C ALA A 143 -2.82 -2.78 -13.56
N ALA A 144 -3.75 -3.73 -13.57
CA ALA A 144 -3.47 -5.15 -13.45
C ALA A 144 -4.27 -5.98 -14.46
N PHE A 145 -3.71 -7.13 -14.83
CA PHE A 145 -4.44 -8.13 -15.60
C PHE A 145 -5.50 -8.80 -14.71
N PRO A 146 -6.60 -9.33 -15.27
CA PRO A 146 -7.51 -10.16 -14.51
C PRO A 146 -6.81 -11.39 -13.92
N GLY A 147 -7.18 -11.73 -12.68
CA GLY A 147 -6.59 -12.83 -11.95
C GLY A 147 -6.65 -12.63 -10.45
N THR A 148 -6.01 -13.50 -9.70
CA THR A 148 -5.85 -13.37 -8.26
C THR A 148 -4.41 -13.01 -7.92
N TYR A 149 -4.24 -11.96 -7.12
CA TYR A 149 -2.96 -11.42 -6.70
C TYR A 149 -2.81 -11.58 -5.19
N ARG A 150 -1.68 -12.12 -4.74
CA ARG A 150 -1.25 -11.95 -3.35
C ARG A 150 -0.67 -10.56 -3.19
N VAL A 151 -1.22 -9.81 -2.25
CA VAL A 151 -0.76 -8.47 -1.90
C VAL A 151 -0.16 -8.57 -0.50
N GLY A 152 1.07 -8.12 -0.32
CA GLY A 152 1.80 -8.21 0.93
C GLY A 152 2.55 -6.91 1.22
N LEU A 153 3.17 -6.85 2.40
CA LEU A 153 4.03 -5.73 2.78
C LEU A 153 5.47 -6.02 2.33
N SER A 154 6.15 -5.03 1.74
CA SER A 154 7.60 -5.12 1.53
C SER A 154 8.32 -5.17 2.87
N GLU A 155 9.56 -5.65 2.93
CA GLU A 155 10.32 -5.68 4.18
C GLU A 155 10.32 -4.30 4.87
N HIS A 156 9.74 -4.25 6.07
CA HIS A 156 9.56 -3.01 6.83
C HIS A 156 10.16 -3.15 8.25
N PRO A 157 10.84 -2.12 8.77
CA PRO A 157 11.47 -2.15 10.09
C PRO A 157 10.45 -2.22 11.25
N LEU A 158 9.28 -1.61 11.09
CA LEU A 158 8.27 -1.49 12.17
C LEU A 158 7.08 -2.44 12.06
N TRP A 159 6.78 -2.89 10.84
CA TRP A 159 5.48 -3.47 10.52
C TRP A 159 5.65 -4.83 9.84
N VAL A 160 4.66 -5.69 10.05
CA VAL A 160 4.40 -6.89 9.28
C VAL A 160 2.93 -6.90 8.88
N ALA A 161 2.60 -7.56 7.78
CA ALA A 161 1.22 -7.73 7.35
C ALA A 161 1.00 -9.15 6.85
N GLY A 162 -0.25 -9.62 6.89
CA GLY A 162 -0.64 -10.80 6.14
C GLY A 162 -0.56 -10.55 4.63
N GLU A 163 -0.65 -11.62 3.84
CA GLU A 163 -0.64 -11.55 2.38
C GLU A 163 -2.01 -11.94 1.80
N PRO A 164 -3.04 -11.07 1.85
CA PRO A 164 -4.35 -11.38 1.28
C PRO A 164 -4.29 -11.69 -0.21
N ALA A 165 -5.11 -12.65 -0.64
CA ALA A 165 -5.35 -12.94 -2.05
C ALA A 165 -6.55 -12.13 -2.54
N VAL A 166 -6.32 -11.22 -3.49
CA VAL A 166 -7.34 -10.31 -4.03
C VAL A 166 -7.62 -10.66 -5.49
N ARG A 167 -8.90 -10.79 -5.82
CA ARG A 167 -9.33 -11.02 -7.20
C ARG A 167 -9.52 -9.69 -7.92
N VAL A 168 -8.84 -9.57 -9.05
CA VAL A 168 -8.94 -8.44 -9.99
C VAL A 168 -9.73 -8.91 -11.21
N GLY A 169 -10.78 -8.16 -11.54
CA GLY A 169 -11.68 -8.46 -12.66
C GLY A 169 -12.75 -9.52 -12.37
N GLY A 170 -13.77 -9.51 -13.23
CA GLY A 170 -14.97 -10.35 -13.14
C GLY A 170 -16.18 -9.58 -12.60
N ALA A 171 -17.38 -9.95 -13.03
CA ALA A 171 -18.61 -9.35 -12.52
C ALA A 171 -18.81 -9.74 -11.04
N THR A 172 -18.73 -8.75 -10.14
CA THR A 172 -19.16 -8.91 -8.75
C THR A 172 -20.67 -8.73 -8.68
N THR A 173 -21.35 -9.51 -7.85
CA THR A 173 -22.80 -9.37 -7.60
C THR A 173 -23.14 -8.25 -6.62
N GLU A 174 -22.13 -7.55 -6.11
CA GLU A 174 -22.27 -6.46 -5.14
C GLU A 174 -22.23 -5.10 -5.84
N GLU A 175 -23.18 -4.23 -5.51
CA GLU A 175 -23.22 -2.82 -5.92
C GLU A 175 -22.01 -2.08 -5.33
N GLY A 176 -20.92 -2.03 -6.10
CA GLY A 176 -19.73 -1.23 -5.86
C GLY A 176 -19.19 -0.70 -7.19
N ASP A 177 -18.20 0.19 -7.17
CA ASP A 177 -17.56 0.75 -8.37
C ASP A 177 -16.71 -0.30 -9.15
N GLY A 178 -16.81 -1.58 -8.79
CA GLY A 178 -16.20 -2.71 -9.49
C GLY A 178 -14.69 -2.86 -9.30
N ARG A 179 -14.07 -2.01 -8.47
CA ARG A 179 -12.61 -2.01 -8.27
C ARG A 179 -12.19 -3.04 -7.24
N ALA A 180 -11.10 -3.74 -7.53
CA ALA A 180 -10.46 -4.62 -6.58
C ALA A 180 -9.69 -3.78 -5.56
N VAL A 181 -9.89 -4.04 -4.26
CA VAL A 181 -9.20 -3.33 -3.18
C VAL A 181 -8.47 -4.34 -2.29
N ALA A 182 -7.19 -4.11 -2.07
CA ALA A 182 -6.35 -4.82 -1.12
C ALA A 182 -6.00 -3.91 0.05
N VAL A 183 -6.53 -4.22 1.24
CA VAL A 183 -6.18 -3.52 2.48
C VAL A 183 -5.20 -4.39 3.27
N LEU A 184 -4.03 -3.84 3.60
CA LEU A 184 -3.04 -4.53 4.43
C LEU A 184 -3.26 -4.19 5.90
N ASP A 185 -3.59 -5.20 6.69
CA ASP A 185 -3.68 -5.10 8.15
C ASP A 185 -2.27 -5.12 8.76
N LEU A 186 -1.76 -3.93 9.12
CA LEU A 186 -0.43 -3.78 9.70
C LEU A 186 -0.41 -4.17 11.19
N ALA A 187 0.50 -5.07 11.53
CA ALA A 187 0.84 -5.43 12.90
C ALA A 187 2.28 -5.00 13.23
N ILE A 188 2.53 -4.66 14.50
CA ILE A 188 3.87 -4.30 14.97
C ILE A 188 4.77 -5.53 14.85
N LYS A 189 5.94 -5.36 14.25
CA LYS A 189 6.93 -6.43 14.08
C LYS A 189 7.50 -6.85 15.44
N ASP A 190 7.70 -8.16 15.61
CA ASP A 190 8.33 -8.72 16.81
C ASP A 190 9.70 -8.06 17.07
N GLY A 191 9.95 -7.71 18.34
CA GLY A 191 11.19 -7.07 18.77
C GLY A 191 11.24 -5.54 18.65
N VAL A 192 10.32 -4.91 17.90
CA VAL A 192 10.25 -3.44 17.81
C VAL A 192 10.03 -2.82 19.19
N GLU A 193 9.20 -3.43 20.03
CA GLU A 193 8.93 -2.94 21.39
C GLU A 193 10.19 -2.84 22.25
N SER A 194 11.06 -3.84 22.19
CA SER A 194 12.33 -3.85 22.94
C SER A 194 13.30 -2.79 22.43
N VAL A 195 13.35 -2.58 21.11
CA VAL A 195 14.19 -1.51 20.52
C VAL A 195 13.68 -0.14 20.95
N VAL A 196 12.36 0.06 20.95
CA VAL A 196 11.76 1.33 21.41
C VAL A 196 12.02 1.55 22.90
N ASP A 197 11.97 0.50 23.73
CA ASP A 197 12.26 0.61 25.19
C ASP A 197 13.66 1.16 25.43
N GLU A 198 14.65 0.61 24.72
CA GLU A 198 16.03 1.08 24.81
C GLU A 198 16.13 2.56 24.42
N LYS A 199 15.49 2.98 23.32
CA LYS A 199 15.52 4.38 22.85
C LYS A 199 14.82 5.33 23.83
N VAL A 200 13.67 4.94 24.38
CA VAL A 200 12.92 5.75 25.36
C VAL A 200 13.71 5.88 26.66
N ARG A 201 14.31 4.80 27.17
CA ARG A 201 15.16 4.83 28.36
C ARG A 201 16.40 5.70 28.15
N ALA A 202 17.10 5.52 27.03
CA ALA A 202 18.26 6.34 26.71
C ALA A 202 17.94 7.85 26.64
N PHE A 203 16.76 8.19 26.10
CA PHE A 203 16.28 9.58 26.11
C PHE A 203 16.03 10.11 27.53
N ILE A 204 15.33 9.34 28.37
CA ILE A 204 15.07 9.72 29.77
C ILE A 204 16.37 9.85 30.57
N ASP A 205 17.32 8.93 30.36
CA ASP A 205 18.62 8.95 31.01
C ASP A 205 19.42 10.19 30.61
N GLY A 206 19.44 10.53 29.33
CA GLY A 206 20.03 11.78 28.85
C GLY A 206 19.39 13.02 29.48
N CYS A 207 18.08 12.99 29.72
CA CYS A 207 17.39 14.06 30.45
C CYS A 207 17.79 14.15 31.93
N ALA A 208 18.12 13.03 32.56
CA ALA A 208 18.59 13.01 33.95
C ALA A 208 20.02 13.57 34.12
N GLU A 209 20.78 13.73 33.03
CA GLU A 209 22.08 14.40 33.05
C GLU A 209 21.97 15.94 33.07
N ALA A 210 20.75 16.49 32.92
CA ALA A 210 20.55 17.92 32.89
C ALA A 210 20.80 18.58 34.25
N VAL A 211 21.24 19.84 34.22
CA VAL A 211 21.60 20.64 35.41
C VAL A 211 20.63 21.80 35.66
N THR A 212 19.42 21.71 35.13
CA THR A 212 18.35 22.72 35.28
C THR A 212 17.05 22.07 35.72
N LEU A 213 16.17 22.82 36.39
CA LEU A 213 14.86 22.33 36.84
C LEU A 213 13.88 22.06 35.69
N SER A 214 14.11 22.60 34.50
CA SER A 214 13.27 22.40 33.33
C SER A 214 14.16 22.39 32.08
N PRO A 215 14.81 21.26 31.78
CA PRO A 215 15.69 21.13 30.63
C PRO A 215 14.86 21.20 29.34
N PRO A 216 15.34 21.91 28.30
CA PRO A 216 14.63 21.96 27.03
C PRO A 216 14.57 20.57 26.40
N SER A 217 13.43 20.23 25.80
CA SER A 217 13.19 18.94 25.14
C SER A 217 13.24 17.72 26.06
N CYS A 218 12.98 17.91 27.37
CA CYS A 218 12.90 16.85 28.34
C CYS A 218 11.55 16.85 29.07
N PRO A 219 11.01 15.66 29.40
CA PRO A 219 9.78 15.55 30.17
C PRO A 219 10.00 15.82 31.67
N LEU A 220 11.25 15.83 32.13
CA LEU A 220 11.62 16.14 33.50
C LEU A 220 11.49 17.64 33.73
N SER A 221 10.55 18.05 34.60
CA SER A 221 10.34 19.45 34.93
C SER A 221 9.85 19.59 36.36
N ALA A 222 10.43 20.53 37.09
CA ALA A 222 10.03 20.91 38.44
C ALA A 222 9.85 22.43 38.51
N TYR A 223 8.77 22.88 39.14
CA TYR A 223 8.52 24.30 39.33
C TYR A 223 8.98 24.75 40.71
N HIS A 224 9.85 25.75 40.75
CA HIS A 224 10.28 26.38 41.98
C HIS A 224 10.34 27.89 41.83
N TRP A 225 9.97 28.63 42.88
CA TRP A 225 9.83 30.09 42.86
C TRP A 225 11.15 30.83 43.17
N MET A 226 12.04 30.19 43.92
CA MET A 226 13.42 30.65 44.13
C MET A 226 14.38 30.00 43.15
N GLU A 227 15.57 30.60 42.99
CA GLU A 227 16.70 29.99 42.31
C GLU A 227 17.12 28.70 43.03
N VAL A 228 17.30 27.62 42.27
CA VAL A 228 17.89 26.36 42.73
C VAL A 228 19.18 26.13 41.96
N ARG A 229 20.29 25.96 42.69
CA ARG A 229 21.62 25.66 42.15
C ARG A 229 21.98 24.19 42.34
N ASP A 230 23.01 23.76 41.61
CA ASP A 230 23.57 22.40 41.69
C ASP A 230 22.50 21.31 41.49
N VAL A 231 21.59 21.56 40.54
CA VAL A 231 20.46 20.69 40.23
C VAL A 231 20.96 19.34 39.75
N GLN A 232 20.44 18.28 40.36
CA GLN A 232 20.70 16.90 40.00
C GLN A 232 19.38 16.14 39.90
N TRP A 233 19.22 15.43 38.79
CA TRP A 233 18.08 14.55 38.55
C TRP A 233 18.47 13.11 38.82
N ARG A 234 17.52 12.35 39.36
CA ARG A 234 17.64 10.91 39.55
C ARG A 234 16.34 10.23 39.19
N ILE A 235 16.37 9.34 38.22
CA ILE A 235 15.23 8.50 37.89
C ILE A 235 15.02 7.51 39.04
N ILE A 236 13.82 7.53 39.62
CA ILE A 236 13.39 6.55 40.64
C ILE A 236 12.75 5.36 39.93
N GLU A 237 11.90 5.64 38.95
CA GLU A 237 11.10 4.66 38.24
C GLU A 237 10.85 5.13 36.80
N TYR A 238 11.05 4.25 35.83
CA TYR A 238 10.74 4.55 34.43
C TYR A 238 9.24 4.42 34.17
N PRO A 239 8.68 5.21 33.24
CA PRO A 239 7.28 5.04 32.85
C PRO A 239 7.05 3.69 32.20
N GLU A 240 5.88 3.11 32.45
CA GLU A 240 5.38 2.00 31.64
C GLU A 240 4.58 2.59 30.47
N TYR A 241 4.96 2.20 29.25
CA TYR A 241 4.30 2.66 28.04
C TYR A 241 3.74 1.48 27.26
N ARG A 242 2.89 1.83 26.28
CA ARG A 242 2.33 0.89 25.30
C ARG A 242 2.48 1.49 23.92
N LEU A 243 2.78 0.63 22.96
CA LEU A 243 2.81 1.01 21.56
C LEU A 243 1.40 0.97 20.97
N VAL A 244 1.02 2.03 20.27
CA VAL A 244 -0.29 2.15 19.62
C VAL A 244 -0.08 2.47 18.15
N SER A 245 -0.68 1.67 17.28
CA SER A 245 -0.79 1.99 15.85
C SER A 245 -1.98 2.91 15.61
N ASN A 246 -1.77 4.01 14.91
CA ASN A 246 -2.81 4.94 14.47
C ASN A 246 -2.54 5.36 13.03
N ASP A 247 -3.36 4.89 12.09
CA ASP A 247 -3.22 5.14 10.65
C ASP A 247 -1.78 4.91 10.13
N GLY A 248 -1.16 3.80 10.55
CA GLY A 248 0.20 3.44 10.15
C GLY A 248 1.32 4.20 10.84
N ARG A 249 1.00 5.10 11.77
CA ARG A 249 1.96 5.71 12.69
C ARG A 249 2.05 4.91 13.97
N LEU A 250 3.27 4.71 14.46
CA LEU A 250 3.51 4.07 15.74
C LEU A 250 3.72 5.14 16.83
N LEU A 251 2.91 5.09 17.87
CA LEU A 251 2.91 6.03 18.97
C LEU A 251 3.38 5.34 20.26
N VAL A 252 4.20 6.03 21.03
CA VAL A 252 4.49 5.69 22.43
C VAL A 252 3.49 6.44 23.29
N VAL A 253 2.66 5.70 24.03
CA VAL A 253 1.68 6.28 24.95
C VAL A 253 1.98 5.80 26.35
N THR A 254 2.19 6.74 27.26
CA THR A 254 2.46 6.47 28.66
C THR A 254 1.19 5.94 29.32
N GLY A 255 1.25 4.74 29.88
CA GLY A 255 0.19 4.17 30.70
C GLY A 255 0.37 4.53 32.17
N THR A 256 1.56 4.19 32.71
CA THR A 256 1.96 4.50 34.08
C THR A 256 3.07 5.54 34.05
N ALA A 257 2.87 6.66 34.74
CA ALA A 257 3.86 7.74 34.79
C ALA A 257 5.16 7.28 35.47
N GLY A 258 6.29 7.77 34.97
CA GLY A 258 7.60 7.61 35.61
C GLY A 258 7.75 8.56 36.80
N ARG A 259 8.75 8.30 37.64
CA ARG A 259 9.06 9.10 38.83
C ARG A 259 10.53 9.47 38.86
N ALA A 260 10.82 10.73 39.11
CA ALA A 260 12.16 11.25 39.26
C ALA A 260 12.26 12.11 40.52
N GLU A 261 13.41 12.09 41.15
CA GLU A 261 13.78 13.02 42.21
C GLU A 261 14.65 14.12 41.61
N VAL A 262 14.33 15.37 41.93
CA VAL A 262 15.21 16.51 41.70
C VAL A 262 15.74 16.99 43.04
N ALA A 263 17.03 17.26 43.11
CA ALA A 263 17.68 17.80 44.30
C ALA A 263 18.61 18.97 43.93
N GLY A 264 18.84 19.87 44.88
CA GLY A 264 19.73 21.01 44.69
C GLY A 264 19.84 21.88 45.93
N THR A 265 20.29 23.12 45.73
CA THR A 265 20.40 24.14 46.78
C THR A 265 19.55 25.34 46.44
N GLU A 266 18.51 25.58 47.21
CA GLU A 266 17.66 26.77 47.14
C GLU A 266 18.40 27.99 47.68
N VAL A 267 18.26 29.14 47.01
CA VAL A 267 18.87 30.41 47.41
C VAL A 267 17.80 31.47 47.63
N SER A 268 17.72 32.01 48.86
CA SER A 268 16.77 33.08 49.17
C SER A 268 17.05 34.37 48.42
N ASN A 269 16.08 34.77 47.59
CA ASN A 269 16.09 36.04 46.86
C ASN A 269 16.14 37.27 47.80
N TRP A 270 15.76 37.11 49.09
CA TRP A 270 15.66 38.20 50.06
C TRP A 270 16.82 38.23 51.05
N SER A 271 17.19 37.09 51.63
CA SER A 271 18.23 37.00 52.67
C SER A 271 19.58 36.46 52.17
N GLY A 272 19.64 35.90 50.95
CA GLY A 272 20.83 35.23 50.42
C GLY A 272 21.19 33.93 51.15
N THR A 273 20.36 33.47 52.08
CA THR A 273 20.56 32.20 52.80
C THR A 273 20.24 31.01 51.90
N THR A 274 20.94 29.90 52.10
CA THR A 274 20.74 28.67 51.34
C THR A 274 20.04 27.58 52.15
N ALA A 275 19.28 26.73 51.46
CA ALA A 275 18.62 25.56 52.04
C ALA A 275 18.67 24.37 51.06
N PRO A 276 18.64 23.12 51.55
CA PRO A 276 18.54 21.95 50.67
C PRO A 276 17.16 21.90 50.00
N TYR A 277 17.14 21.71 48.68
CA TYR A 277 15.93 21.47 47.89
C TYR A 277 15.87 20.01 47.47
N ARG A 278 14.68 19.41 47.59
CA ARG A 278 14.37 18.06 47.12
C ARG A 278 12.89 17.93 46.81
N GLU A 279 12.57 17.39 45.65
CA GLU A 279 11.20 17.15 45.21
C GLU A 279 11.13 15.87 44.37
N GLU A 280 10.03 15.14 44.50
CA GLU A 280 9.70 14.03 43.61
C GLU A 280 8.67 14.51 42.60
N VAL A 281 8.94 14.29 41.31
CA VAL A 281 8.05 14.65 40.21
C VAL A 281 7.68 13.42 39.41
N THR A 282 6.47 13.45 38.85
CA THR A 282 6.00 12.45 37.88
C THR A 282 6.17 12.98 36.46
N PHE A 283 6.50 12.11 35.51
CA PHE A 283 6.67 12.50 34.12
C PHE A 283 6.13 11.43 33.15
N SER A 284 5.83 11.83 31.92
CA SER A 284 5.44 10.93 30.83
C SER A 284 6.50 10.92 29.73
N ALA A 285 6.48 9.88 28.89
CA ALA A 285 7.38 9.72 27.76
C ALA A 285 6.57 9.43 26.49
N ASP A 286 5.55 10.26 26.26
CA ASP A 286 4.75 10.17 25.04
C ASP A 286 5.58 10.63 23.84
N GLY A 287 5.33 10.00 22.69
CA GLY A 287 6.06 10.34 21.48
C GLY A 287 5.68 9.49 20.28
N THR A 288 6.51 9.58 19.26
CA THR A 288 6.31 8.91 17.98
C THR A 288 7.50 8.05 17.65
N VAL A 289 7.25 6.93 16.98
CA VAL A 289 8.28 6.04 16.46
C VAL A 289 8.22 6.06 14.95
N SER A 290 9.38 6.26 14.33
CA SER A 290 9.56 6.19 12.87
C SER A 290 10.82 5.38 12.56
N ALA A 291 10.99 5.00 11.30
CA ALA A 291 12.17 4.25 10.90
C ALA A 291 12.77 4.75 9.56
N PRO A 292 13.18 6.03 9.49
CA PRO A 292 13.77 6.58 8.28
C PRO A 292 15.05 5.82 7.92
N GLY A 293 15.17 5.36 6.67
CA GLY A 293 16.34 4.61 6.23
C GLY A 293 16.51 3.23 6.90
N GLY A 294 15.47 2.71 7.57
CA GLY A 294 15.47 1.41 8.21
C GLY A 294 15.90 1.40 9.68
N GLU A 295 16.35 2.53 10.24
CA GLU A 295 16.72 2.62 11.66
C GLU A 295 15.54 3.11 12.50
N VAL A 296 15.15 2.34 13.52
CA VAL A 296 14.07 2.72 14.45
C VAL A 296 14.51 3.90 15.32
N THR A 297 13.75 4.99 15.26
CA THR A 297 13.96 6.22 16.01
C THR A 297 12.73 6.59 16.84
N TYR A 298 12.95 7.09 18.04
CA TYR A 298 11.93 7.65 18.92
C TYR A 298 12.06 9.18 18.96
N THR A 299 10.93 9.86 18.81
CA THR A 299 10.83 11.34 18.91
C THR A 299 9.83 11.69 20.00
N PRO A 300 10.24 12.38 21.08
CA PRO A 300 9.32 12.80 22.15
C PRO A 300 8.29 13.82 21.64
N ALA A 301 7.11 13.84 22.28
CA ALA A 301 6.01 14.76 21.99
C ALA A 301 6.25 16.20 22.47
#